data_AF-A0A1Z4JR65-F1
#
_entry.id   AF-A0A1Z4JR65-F1
#
_cell.length_a   1.000
_cell.length_b   1.000
_cell.length_c   1.000
_cell.angle_alpha   90.00
_cell.angle_beta   90.00
_cell.angle_gamma   90.00
#
_symmetry.space_group_name_H-M   'P 1'
#
loop_
_entity.id
_entity.type
_entity.pdbx_description
1 polymer ?
#
loop_
_entity_poly.entity_id
_entity_poly.type
_entity_poly.pdbx_seq_one_letter_code
_entity_poly.pdbx_strand_id
1 'polypeptide(L)'
;MIAAGDIANAAPVQTREGAIDWQTDLFLHKVNPELNGRKLRLSDTSYIREWNAIRQAVNQEMKPNITECAGDQYWELYSYDGINGLPSGRRPASSFDRIADAIFYSRHPELAGRSLSSSNSALAREWSQIRQAIMIEQPCS
;
A
#
# COMPACT_ATOMS: atom_id res chain seq x y z
N MET A 1 -20.08 -8.67 -18.32
CA MET A 1 -21.47 -8.44 -17.89
C MET A 1 -21.86 -9.64 -17.05
N ILE A 2 -21.95 -9.51 -15.73
CA ILE A 2 -22.57 -10.53 -14.84
C ILE A 2 -23.40 -9.75 -13.82
N ALA A 3 -24.63 -10.24 -13.65
CA ALA A 3 -25.73 -9.63 -12.92
C ALA A 3 -25.60 -9.77 -11.39
N ALA A 4 -26.31 -8.89 -10.69
CA ALA A 4 -26.45 -8.89 -9.24
C ALA A 4 -27.43 -9.97 -8.78
N GLY A 5 -27.01 -10.75 -7.78
CA GLY A 5 -27.85 -11.72 -7.08
C GLY A 5 -27.06 -12.95 -6.71
N ASP A 6 -26.27 -12.87 -5.63
CA ASP A 6 -25.84 -14.01 -4.79
C ASP A 6 -25.03 -13.47 -3.59
N ILE A 7 -25.76 -13.01 -2.56
CA ILE A 7 -25.20 -12.63 -1.26
C ILE A 7 -25.25 -13.87 -0.36
N ALA A 8 -24.42 -14.87 -0.65
CA ALA A 8 -24.06 -15.98 0.24
C ALA A 8 -23.06 -16.89 -0.49
N ASN A 9 -21.77 -16.57 -0.48
CA ASN A 9 -20.75 -17.53 -0.85
C ASN A 9 -19.43 -17.19 -0.17
N ALA A 10 -18.81 -18.22 0.41
CA ALA A 10 -17.51 -18.19 1.07
C ALA A 10 -16.53 -17.26 0.34
N ALA A 11 -15.82 -16.42 1.10
CA ALA A 11 -14.80 -15.54 0.55
C ALA A 11 -13.89 -16.38 -0.37
N PRO A 12 -13.85 -16.11 -1.68
CA PRO A 12 -12.96 -16.86 -2.55
C PRO A 12 -11.56 -16.67 -2.00
N VAL A 13 -10.81 -17.76 -1.81
CA VAL A 13 -9.39 -17.72 -1.42
C VAL A 13 -8.74 -16.66 -2.30
N GLN A 14 -8.49 -15.47 -1.73
CA GLN A 14 -7.93 -14.38 -2.50
C GLN A 14 -6.55 -14.85 -2.93
N THR A 15 -6.36 -15.01 -4.24
CA THR A 15 -5.03 -15.27 -4.76
C THR A 15 -4.13 -14.11 -4.32
N ARG A 16 -2.86 -14.41 -4.06
CA ARG A 16 -1.88 -13.37 -3.71
C ARG A 16 -1.91 -12.19 -4.69
N GLU A 17 -2.05 -12.50 -5.98
CA GLU A 17 -2.16 -11.49 -7.04
C GLU A 17 -3.42 -10.63 -6.89
N GLY A 18 -4.57 -11.24 -6.59
CA GLY A 18 -5.81 -10.50 -6.34
C GLY A 18 -5.72 -9.59 -5.11
N ALA A 19 -5.05 -10.05 -4.04
CA ALA A 19 -4.81 -9.23 -2.86
C ALA A 19 -3.85 -8.06 -3.16
N ILE A 20 -2.79 -8.30 -3.93
CA ILE A 20 -1.85 -7.26 -4.39
C ILE A 20 -2.59 -6.20 -5.21
N ASP A 21 -3.36 -6.61 -6.22
CA ASP A 21 -4.04 -5.68 -7.12
C ASP A 21 -5.11 -4.88 -6.36
N TRP A 22 -5.90 -5.53 -5.49
CA TRP A 22 -6.88 -4.85 -4.64
C TRP A 22 -6.25 -3.81 -3.71
N GLN A 23 -5.16 -4.17 -3.03
CA GLN A 23 -4.46 -3.27 -2.12
C GLN A 23 -3.80 -2.10 -2.87
N THR A 24 -3.30 -2.38 -4.08
CA THR A 24 -2.72 -1.36 -4.98
C THR A 24 -3.78 -0.34 -5.39
N ASP A 25 -4.94 -0.80 -5.84
CA ASP A 25 -6.07 0.07 -6.21
C ASP A 25 -6.53 0.92 -5.02
N LEU A 26 -6.63 0.32 -3.83
CA LEU A 26 -7.02 1.03 -2.61
C LEU A 26 -6.05 2.17 -2.30
N PHE A 27 -4.74 1.91 -2.30
CA PHE A 27 -3.75 2.95 -2.03
C PHE A 27 -3.73 4.02 -3.09
N LEU A 28 -3.79 3.66 -4.38
CA LEU A 28 -3.81 4.63 -5.47
C LEU A 28 -4.97 5.61 -5.30
N HIS A 29 -6.18 5.13 -4.99
CA HIS A 29 -7.34 6.00 -4.82
C HIS A 29 -7.27 6.88 -3.57
N LYS A 30 -6.67 6.39 -2.48
CA LYS A 30 -6.49 7.18 -1.27
C LYS A 30 -5.54 8.36 -1.47
N VAL A 31 -4.47 8.18 -2.26
CA VAL A 31 -3.46 9.22 -2.49
C VAL A 31 -3.72 10.07 -3.74
N ASN A 32 -4.76 9.73 -4.52
CA ASN A 32 -5.22 10.45 -5.71
C ASN A 32 -6.76 10.57 -5.70
N PRO A 33 -7.35 11.35 -4.77
CA PRO A 33 -8.81 11.49 -4.64
C PRO A 33 -9.47 12.06 -5.91
N GLU A 34 -8.72 12.77 -6.76
CA GLU A 34 -9.16 13.29 -8.06
C GLU A 34 -9.49 12.21 -9.09
N LEU A 35 -9.01 10.96 -8.90
CA LEU A 35 -9.50 9.83 -9.68
C LEU A 35 -10.98 9.55 -9.40
N ASN A 36 -11.50 9.95 -8.23
CA ASN A 36 -12.90 9.79 -7.84
C ASN A 36 -13.42 8.34 -8.05
N GLY A 37 -12.59 7.35 -7.70
CA GLY A 37 -12.93 5.93 -7.84
C GLY A 37 -12.94 5.38 -9.28
N ARG A 38 -12.59 6.19 -10.28
CA ARG A 38 -12.64 5.77 -11.68
C ARG A 38 -11.46 4.85 -12.01
N LYS A 39 -11.70 3.89 -12.91
CA LYS A 39 -10.63 3.06 -13.47
C LYS A 39 -9.63 3.90 -14.28
N LEU A 40 -8.36 3.47 -14.24
CA LEU A 40 -7.32 4.02 -15.08
C LEU A 40 -7.60 3.78 -16.56
N ARG A 41 -7.30 4.79 -17.36
CA ARG A 41 -7.33 4.79 -18.83
C ARG A 41 -5.89 4.78 -19.34
N LEU A 42 -5.70 4.37 -20.59
CA LEU A 42 -4.37 4.38 -21.22
C LEU A 42 -3.69 5.75 -21.23
N SER A 43 -4.49 6.83 -21.21
CA SER A 43 -4.00 8.21 -21.13
C SER A 43 -3.52 8.64 -19.75
N ASP A 44 -3.83 7.88 -18.70
CA ASP A 44 -3.48 8.20 -17.30
C ASP A 44 -2.03 7.82 -16.98
N THR A 45 -1.08 8.22 -17.82
CA THR A 45 0.29 7.70 -17.80
C THR A 45 1.01 7.96 -16.48
N SER A 46 0.73 9.08 -15.79
CA SER A 46 1.26 9.38 -14.46
C SER A 46 0.71 8.40 -13.40
N TYR A 47 -0.60 8.19 -13.37
CA TYR A 47 -1.23 7.26 -12.44
C TYR A 47 -0.89 5.81 -12.72
N ILE A 48 -0.69 5.42 -13.98
CA ILE A 48 -0.21 4.08 -14.36
C ILE A 48 1.20 3.85 -13.78
N ARG A 49 2.09 4.85 -13.89
CA ARG A 49 3.44 4.76 -13.31
C ARG A 49 3.39 4.62 -11.78
N GLU A 50 2.56 5.42 -11.13
CA GLU A 50 2.36 5.37 -9.68
C GLU A 50 1.76 4.02 -9.24
N TRP A 51 0.73 3.54 -9.93
CA TRP A 51 0.12 2.22 -9.68
C TRP A 51 1.15 1.09 -9.79
N ASN A 52 2.01 1.12 -10.81
CA ASN A 52 3.08 0.12 -10.96
C ASN A 52 4.09 0.17 -9.80
N ALA A 53 4.45 1.37 -9.33
CA ALA A 53 5.34 1.54 -8.19
C ALA A 53 4.71 1.03 -6.88
N ILE A 54 3.44 1.35 -6.64
CA ILE A 54 2.66 0.84 -5.51
C ILE A 54 2.60 -0.69 -5.58
N ARG A 55 2.23 -1.25 -6.73
CA ARG A 55 2.10 -2.70 -6.92
C ARG A 55 3.40 -3.43 -6.61
N GLN A 56 4.53 -2.89 -7.07
CA GLN A 56 5.83 -3.47 -6.79
C GLN A 56 6.14 -3.46 -5.29
N ALA A 57 5.89 -2.35 -4.59
CA ALA A 57 6.11 -2.24 -3.15
C ALA A 57 5.18 -3.16 -2.36
N VAL A 58 3.88 -3.17 -2.68
CA VAL A 58 2.90 -4.09 -2.07
C VAL A 58 3.32 -5.53 -2.29
N ASN A 59 3.72 -5.91 -3.50
CA ASN A 59 4.20 -7.25 -3.80
C ASN A 59 5.44 -7.65 -2.98
N GLN A 60 6.31 -6.71 -2.63
CA GLN A 60 7.49 -7.00 -1.80
C GLN A 60 7.14 -7.11 -0.32
N GLU A 61 6.22 -6.28 0.15
CA GLU A 61 5.91 -6.14 1.57
C GLU A 61 4.78 -7.06 2.04
N MET A 62 3.90 -7.48 1.14
CA MET A 62 2.76 -8.32 1.43
C MET A 62 3.23 -9.74 1.80
N LYS A 63 2.99 -10.10 3.05
CA LYS A 63 3.37 -11.38 3.64
C LYS A 63 2.13 -12.24 3.86
N PRO A 64 2.25 -13.57 3.73
CA PRO A 64 1.19 -14.46 4.17
C PRO A 64 1.07 -14.36 5.69
N ASN A 65 -0.10 -13.99 6.19
CA ASN A 65 -0.40 -14.10 7.61
C ASN A 65 -1.13 -15.42 7.88
N ILE A 66 -0.67 -16.09 8.94
CA ILE A 66 -1.36 -17.21 9.59
C ILE A 66 -1.68 -16.69 11.00
N THR A 67 -2.63 -15.77 11.13
CA THR A 67 -3.06 -15.25 12.44
C THR A 67 -4.23 -16.08 12.99
N GLU A 68 -4.27 -16.20 14.32
CA GLU A 68 -5.20 -17.02 15.11
C GLU A 68 -6.69 -16.67 14.94
N CYS A 69 -7.05 -15.59 14.23
CA CYS A 69 -8.42 -15.06 14.17
C CYS A 69 -9.35 -15.72 13.15
N ALA A 70 -8.85 -16.52 12.21
CA ALA A 70 -9.63 -17.44 11.39
C ALA A 70 -8.64 -18.28 10.58
N GLY A 71 -8.84 -19.58 10.47
CA GLY A 71 -7.92 -20.53 9.85
C GLY A 71 -7.71 -20.40 8.33
N ASP A 72 -7.82 -19.19 7.76
CA ASP A 72 -7.63 -18.88 6.35
C ASP A 72 -6.31 -18.12 6.12
N GLN A 73 -5.66 -18.36 4.98
CA GLN A 73 -4.48 -17.61 4.57
C GLN A 73 -4.88 -16.19 4.13
N TYR A 74 -4.48 -15.17 4.89
CA TYR A 74 -4.64 -13.77 4.50
C TYR A 74 -3.31 -13.16 4.06
N TRP A 75 -3.39 -12.09 3.27
CA TRP A 75 -2.23 -11.35 2.80
C TRP A 75 -2.21 -9.97 3.46
N GLU A 76 -1.21 -9.72 4.32
CA GLU A 76 -1.20 -8.52 5.17
C GLU A 76 0.05 -7.65 4.95
N LEU A 77 -0.11 -6.35 5.29
CA LEU A 77 0.95 -5.36 5.37
C LEU A 77 1.18 -5.02 6.85
N TYR A 78 2.41 -5.18 7.32
CA TYR A 78 2.72 -4.97 8.74
C TYR A 78 3.10 -3.51 9.02
N SER A 79 2.49 -2.93 10.05
CA SER A 79 2.95 -1.66 10.63
C SER A 79 4.22 -1.83 11.48
N TYR A 80 4.57 -3.08 11.84
CA TYR A 80 5.73 -3.44 12.63
C TYR A 80 6.51 -4.57 11.95
N ASP A 81 7.72 -4.30 11.47
CA ASP A 81 8.73 -5.34 11.26
C ASP A 81 9.19 -5.77 12.66
N GLY A 82 8.47 -6.73 13.22
CA GLY A 82 8.84 -7.42 14.44
C GLY A 82 9.11 -8.87 14.11
N ILE A 83 10.27 -9.17 13.55
CA ILE A 83 10.83 -10.51 13.74
C ILE A 83 11.12 -10.65 15.24
N ASN A 84 10.25 -11.37 15.95
CA ASN A 84 10.46 -11.96 17.27
C ASN A 84 11.17 -11.07 18.31
N GLY A 85 10.41 -10.21 19.00
CA GLY A 85 10.70 -9.86 20.41
C GLY A 85 12.04 -9.20 20.73
N LEU A 86 12.78 -8.63 19.78
CA LEU A 86 14.01 -7.90 20.08
C LEU A 86 13.78 -6.38 20.13
N PRO A 87 14.14 -5.71 21.23
CA PRO A 87 14.12 -4.26 21.29
C PRO A 87 15.32 -3.75 20.49
N SER A 88 15.10 -3.21 19.29
CA SER A 88 16.15 -2.54 18.54
C SER A 88 15.79 -1.09 18.24
N GLY A 89 16.63 -0.18 18.75
CA GLY A 89 16.48 1.28 18.71
C GLY A 89 16.59 1.92 17.32
N ARG A 90 16.28 1.20 16.26
CA ARG A 90 15.91 1.74 14.95
C ARG A 90 14.63 1.05 14.57
N ARG A 91 13.50 1.76 14.58
CA ARG A 91 12.26 1.21 14.03
C ARG A 91 12.55 0.87 12.57
N PRO A 92 12.56 -0.40 12.15
CA PRO A 92 12.62 -0.72 10.75
C PRO A 92 11.45 -0.04 10.03
N ALA A 93 11.69 0.47 8.83
CA ALA A 93 10.66 1.07 8.00
C ALA A 93 9.50 0.05 7.88
N SER A 94 8.33 0.47 8.37
CA SER A 94 7.10 -0.31 8.24
C SER A 94 6.81 -0.55 6.76
N SER A 95 6.03 -1.58 6.43
CA SER A 95 5.62 -1.81 5.04
C SER A 95 4.99 -0.56 4.41
N PHE A 96 4.27 0.21 5.23
CA PHE A 96 3.71 1.48 4.83
C PHE A 96 4.75 2.58 4.56
N ASP A 97 5.90 2.61 5.24
CA ASP A 97 6.96 3.57 4.92
C ASP A 97 7.55 3.28 3.54
N ARG A 98 7.76 1.99 3.21
CA ARG A 98 8.27 1.59 1.88
C ARG A 98 7.27 1.83 0.76
N ILE A 99 5.98 1.64 1.04
CA ILE A 99 4.91 1.97 0.09
C ILE A 99 4.82 3.49 -0.09
N ALA A 100 4.94 4.28 0.99
CA ALA A 100 4.98 5.73 0.90
C ALA A 100 6.19 6.22 0.09
N ASP A 101 7.37 5.62 0.28
CA ASP A 101 8.56 5.88 -0.54
C ASP A 101 8.30 5.59 -2.02
N ALA A 102 7.69 4.43 -2.34
CA ALA A 102 7.41 4.07 -3.72
C ALA A 102 6.48 5.07 -4.42
N ILE A 103 5.42 5.52 -3.73
CA ILE A 103 4.52 6.56 -4.23
C ILE A 103 5.29 7.87 -4.41
N PHE A 104 5.99 8.32 -3.38
CA PHE A 104 6.72 9.58 -3.37
C PHE A 104 7.76 9.65 -4.49
N TYR A 105 8.63 8.65 -4.65
CA TYR A 105 9.63 8.64 -5.70
C TYR A 105 9.05 8.42 -7.10
N SER A 106 7.84 7.86 -7.23
CA SER A 106 7.14 7.81 -8.53
C SER A 106 6.68 9.19 -9.02
N ARG A 107 6.47 10.12 -8.09
CA ARG A 107 6.13 11.53 -8.34
C ARG A 107 7.38 12.41 -8.48
N HIS A 108 8.46 12.02 -7.79
CA HIS A 108 9.75 12.72 -7.77
C HIS A 108 10.91 11.87 -8.32
N PRO A 109 10.88 11.46 -9.60
CA PRO A 109 11.95 10.66 -10.20
C PRO A 109 13.32 11.37 -10.15
N GLU A 110 13.34 12.70 -10.10
CA GLU A 110 14.55 13.53 -9.95
C GLU A 110 15.30 13.29 -8.64
N LEU A 111 14.61 12.80 -7.60
CA LEU A 111 15.22 12.50 -6.32
C LEU A 111 15.89 11.13 -6.29
N ALA A 112 15.59 10.22 -7.23
CA ALA A 112 16.28 8.94 -7.41
C ALA A 112 16.53 8.14 -6.10
N GLY A 113 15.56 8.13 -5.17
CA GLY A 113 15.70 7.43 -3.89
C GLY A 113 16.57 8.14 -2.84
N ARG A 114 16.99 9.39 -3.09
CA ARG A 114 17.80 10.18 -2.15
C ARG A 114 16.97 10.58 -0.94
N SER A 115 17.56 10.36 0.24
CA SER A 115 16.97 10.79 1.51
C SER A 115 16.58 12.26 1.48
N LEU A 116 15.37 12.54 1.97
CA LEU A 116 14.92 13.90 2.17
C LEU A 116 15.78 14.57 3.25
N SER A 117 16.44 15.67 2.90
CA SER A 117 17.10 16.55 3.86
C SER A 117 16.04 17.22 4.74
N SER A 118 16.33 17.43 6.03
CA SER A 118 15.48 18.17 6.97
C SER A 118 15.20 19.62 6.53
N SER A 119 15.97 20.16 5.58
CA SER A 119 15.75 21.48 4.98
C SER A 119 14.58 21.53 3.98
N ASN A 120 14.08 20.39 3.48
CA ASN A 120 13.05 20.33 2.44
C ASN A 120 11.66 20.10 3.03
N SER A 121 11.12 21.13 3.69
CA SER A 121 9.87 21.04 4.44
C SER A 121 8.64 20.69 3.60
N ALA A 122 8.62 21.06 2.31
CA ALA A 122 7.51 20.72 1.40
C ALA A 122 7.51 19.23 1.01
N LEU A 123 8.64 18.69 0.57
CA LEU A 123 8.77 17.27 0.19
C LEU A 123 8.55 16.35 1.39
N ALA A 124 9.10 16.73 2.56
CA ALA A 124 8.87 15.98 3.80
C ALA A 124 7.38 15.98 4.21
N ARG A 125 6.66 17.09 3.97
CA ARG A 125 5.23 17.19 4.24
C ARG A 125 4.42 16.32 3.28
N GLU A 126 4.75 16.32 1.99
CA GLU A 126 4.10 15.46 1.00
C GLU A 126 4.27 13.98 1.34
N TRP A 127 5.50 13.54 1.63
CA TRP A 127 5.76 12.17 2.04
C TRP A 127 4.92 11.78 3.28
N SER A 128 4.85 12.66 4.27
CA SER A 128 4.04 12.43 5.48
C SER A 128 2.54 12.31 5.16
N GLN A 129 2.01 13.14 4.25
CA GLN A 129 0.62 13.06 3.80
C GLN A 129 0.31 11.75 3.08
N ILE A 130 1.20 11.32 2.18
CA ILE A 130 1.11 10.01 1.51
C ILE A 130 1.07 8.91 2.57
N ARG A 131 2.02 8.93 3.51
CA ARG A 131 2.17 7.92 4.56
C ARG A 131 0.95 7.83 5.48
N GLN A 132 0.33 8.96 5.80
CA GLN A 132 -0.89 9.02 6.60
C GLN A 132 -2.10 8.49 5.83
N ALA A 133 -2.24 8.86 4.55
CA ALA A 133 -3.38 8.43 3.74
C ALA A 133 -3.44 6.90 3.59
N ILE A 134 -2.30 6.25 3.37
CA ILE A 134 -2.24 4.79 3.21
C ILE A 134 -2.24 4.02 4.53
N MET A 135 -2.02 4.69 5.67
CA MET A 135 -2.15 4.07 6.98
C MET A 135 -3.64 3.85 7.25
N ILE A 136 -4.11 2.64 7.01
CA ILE A 136 -5.45 2.21 7.39
C ILE A 136 -5.39 1.91 8.88
N GLU A 137 -6.27 2.50 9.70
CA GLU A 137 -6.54 1.99 11.05
C GLU A 137 -6.97 0.52 10.90
N GLN A 138 -6.14 -0.39 11.40
CA GLN A 138 -6.47 -1.80 11.42
C GLN A 138 -7.72 -1.97 12.29
N PRO A 139 -8.80 -2.61 11.80
CA PRO A 139 -10.05 -2.74 12.55
C PRO A 139 -9.94 -3.62 13.82
N CYS A 140 -8.77 -4.19 14.09
CA CYS A 140 -8.47 -4.93 15.32
C CYS A 140 -7.43 -4.16 16.13
N SER A 141 -7.92 -3.27 16.99
CA SER A 141 -7.20 -2.62 18.10
C SER A 141 -7.85 -3.01 19.41
#